data_AF-A0A531DCW5-F1
#
_entry.id   AF-A0A531DCW5-F1
#
_cell.length_a   1.000
_cell.length_b   1.000
_cell.length_c   1.000
_cell.angle_alpha   90.00
_cell.angle_beta   90.00
_cell.angle_gamma   90.00
#
_symmetry.space_group_name_H-M   'P 1'
#
loop_
_entity.id
_entity.type
_entity.pdbx_description
1 polymer ?
#
loop_
_entity_poly.entity_id
_entity_poly.type
_entity_poly.pdbx_seq_one_letter_code
_entity_poly.pdbx_strand_id
1 'polypeptide(L)'
;MKRAQIEEQNRYLLRRQREFRQAADVVTQSWMAFPEIEAIAVIGSVAKPLWKEVPRFSEFRRARIEVWHECGDLDLAVWVDSQHRLGELRRTGATALRQAFEAGLGISVANHQPDVFLFEPGTDHYLGRLCSFNQCPKRKEDCLVPGCGATPFNKRIADFRPYADLLEPVTYSTLYRRDRGILRSALELPNVDEAR
;
A
#
# COMPACT_ATOMS: atom_id res chain seq x y z
N MET A 1 7.27 -22.27 23.25
CA MET A 1 6.07 -21.54 22.77
C MET A 1 5.01 -22.56 22.40
N LYS A 2 3.74 -22.33 22.75
CA LYS A 2 2.66 -23.31 22.49
C LYS A 2 2.24 -23.25 21.01
N ARG A 3 1.94 -24.41 20.42
CA ARG A 3 1.44 -24.53 19.03
C ARG A 3 0.27 -23.58 18.73
N ALA A 4 -0.67 -23.47 19.67
CA ALA A 4 -1.81 -22.57 19.57
C ALA A 4 -1.42 -21.08 19.38
N GLN A 5 -0.31 -20.62 19.99
CA GLN A 5 0.17 -19.23 19.84
C GLN A 5 0.71 -18.99 18.43
N ILE A 6 1.39 -19.99 17.85
CA ILE A 6 1.92 -19.93 16.48
C ILE A 6 0.78 -19.91 15.47
N GLU A 7 -0.26 -20.73 15.71
CA GLU A 7 -1.46 -20.78 14.87
C GLU A 7 -2.29 -19.49 14.97
N GLU A 8 -2.42 -18.90 16.16
CA GLU A 8 -3.03 -17.58 16.34
C GLU A 8 -2.27 -16.49 15.59
N GLN A 9 -0.94 -16.45 15.73
CA GLN A 9 -0.09 -15.48 15.02
C GLN A 9 -0.23 -15.62 13.50
N ASN A 10 -0.22 -16.85 12.99
CA ASN A 10 -0.41 -17.09 11.55
C ASN A 10 -1.80 -16.63 11.07
N ARG A 11 -2.86 -16.88 11.85
CA ARG A 11 -4.21 -16.40 11.53
C ARG A 11 -4.29 -14.87 11.53
N TYR A 12 -3.62 -14.22 12.48
CA TYR A 12 -3.51 -12.76 12.53
C TYR A 12 -2.85 -12.20 11.26
N LEU A 13 -1.72 -12.77 10.84
CA LEU A 13 -0.95 -12.28 9.68
C LEU A 13 -1.70 -12.47 8.36
N LEU A 14 -2.37 -13.61 8.17
CA LEU A 14 -3.26 -13.85 7.02
C LEU A 14 -4.42 -12.86 7.00
N ARG A 15 -5.07 -12.63 8.15
CA ARG A 15 -6.13 -11.64 8.28
C ARG A 15 -5.61 -10.24 7.94
N ARG A 16 -4.41 -9.90 8.41
CA ARG A 16 -3.81 -8.58 8.19
C ARG A 16 -3.54 -8.30 6.70
N GLN A 17 -2.98 -9.26 5.96
CA GLN A 17 -2.83 -9.12 4.51
C GLN A 17 -4.18 -8.93 3.82
N ARG A 18 -5.20 -9.71 4.22
CA ARG A 18 -6.56 -9.57 3.68
C ARG A 18 -7.15 -8.19 3.95
N GLU A 19 -6.99 -7.65 5.16
CA GLU A 19 -7.43 -6.29 5.51
C GLU A 19 -6.78 -5.22 4.62
N PHE A 20 -5.47 -5.36 4.33
CA PHE A 20 -4.78 -4.44 3.42
C PHE A 20 -5.25 -4.57 1.97
N ARG A 21 -5.51 -5.79 1.50
CA ARG A 21 -6.08 -6.03 0.16
C ARG A 21 -7.48 -5.39 0.06
N GLN A 22 -8.34 -5.57 1.07
CA GLN A 22 -9.64 -4.88 1.11
C GLN A 22 -9.49 -3.35 1.12
N ALA A 23 -8.52 -2.81 1.86
CA ALA A 23 -8.23 -1.38 1.87
C ALA A 23 -7.77 -0.86 0.50
N ALA A 24 -6.98 -1.64 -0.23
CA ALA A 24 -6.55 -1.29 -1.59
C ALA A 24 -7.75 -1.16 -2.54
N ASP A 25 -8.73 -2.07 -2.47
CA ASP A 25 -9.95 -1.98 -3.26
C ASP A 25 -10.76 -0.72 -2.93
N VAL A 26 -10.94 -0.43 -1.65
CA VAL A 26 -11.67 0.78 -1.19
C VAL A 26 -11.01 2.06 -1.68
N VAL A 27 -9.68 2.16 -1.53
CA VAL A 27 -8.92 3.33 -1.98
C VAL A 27 -8.98 3.46 -3.50
N THR A 28 -8.83 2.35 -4.23
CA THR A 28 -8.92 2.31 -5.70
C THR A 28 -10.27 2.81 -6.19
N GLN A 29 -11.37 2.31 -5.63
CA GLN A 29 -12.73 2.76 -5.97
C GLN A 29 -12.93 4.26 -5.69
N SER A 30 -12.29 4.78 -4.64
CA SER A 30 -12.37 6.21 -4.31
C SER A 30 -11.55 7.10 -5.26
N TRP A 31 -10.50 6.56 -5.86
CA TRP A 31 -9.57 7.31 -6.71
C TRP A 31 -9.86 7.20 -8.20
N MET A 32 -10.56 6.16 -8.67
CA MET A 32 -10.87 5.99 -10.10
C MET A 32 -11.72 7.13 -10.70
N ALA A 33 -12.34 7.96 -9.87
CA ALA A 33 -13.11 9.14 -10.30
C ALA A 33 -12.21 10.36 -10.63
N PHE A 34 -10.92 10.31 -10.30
CA PHE A 34 -9.98 11.38 -10.60
C PHE A 34 -9.42 11.18 -12.01
N PRO A 35 -9.61 12.13 -12.94
CA PRO A 35 -9.17 11.99 -14.33
C PRO A 35 -7.65 11.85 -14.45
N GLU A 36 -6.89 12.37 -13.49
CA GLU A 36 -5.43 12.30 -13.49
C GLU A 36 -4.86 10.92 -13.14
N ILE A 37 -5.68 9.99 -12.63
CA ILE A 37 -5.24 8.62 -12.30
C ILE A 37 -5.27 7.77 -13.56
N GLU A 38 -4.10 7.32 -14.02
CA GLU A 38 -3.97 6.42 -15.17
C GLU A 38 -4.07 4.95 -14.75
N ALA A 39 -3.41 4.58 -13.64
CA ALA A 39 -3.40 3.21 -13.15
C ALA A 39 -3.13 3.14 -11.64
N ILE A 40 -3.63 2.07 -11.01
CA ILE A 40 -3.37 1.76 -9.60
C ILE A 40 -3.00 0.28 -9.49
N ALA A 41 -1.90 -0.02 -8.82
CA ALA A 41 -1.45 -1.38 -8.52
C ALA A 41 -1.03 -1.53 -7.06
N VAL A 42 -1.24 -2.72 -6.50
CA VAL A 42 -0.67 -3.09 -5.19
C VAL A 42 0.77 -3.53 -5.39
N ILE A 43 1.70 -3.01 -4.60
CA ILE A 43 3.11 -3.45 -4.62
C ILE A 43 3.52 -3.93 -3.23
N GLY A 44 4.82 -4.17 -3.02
CA GLY A 44 5.33 -4.58 -1.72
C GLY A 44 4.85 -5.97 -1.28
N SER A 45 4.84 -6.21 0.03
CA SER A 45 4.52 -7.53 0.59
C SER A 45 3.04 -7.91 0.44
N VAL A 46 2.13 -6.94 0.39
CA VAL A 46 0.68 -7.17 0.24
C VAL A 46 0.35 -7.77 -1.14
N ALA A 47 1.13 -7.44 -2.17
CA ALA A 47 0.93 -7.95 -3.53
C ALA A 47 1.30 -9.44 -3.69
N LYS A 48 2.20 -9.96 -2.85
CA LYS A 48 2.78 -11.30 -2.98
C LYS A 48 2.01 -12.32 -2.13
N PRO A 49 2.05 -13.63 -2.46
CA PRO A 49 1.70 -14.67 -1.49
C PRO A 49 2.56 -14.52 -0.23
N LEU A 50 1.99 -14.75 0.96
CA LEU A 50 2.81 -14.78 2.17
C LEU A 50 3.78 -15.96 2.11
N TRP A 51 5.02 -15.73 2.53
CA TRP A 51 6.03 -16.76 2.74
C TRP A 51 6.30 -16.94 4.24
N LYS A 52 6.89 -18.08 4.60
CA LYS A 52 7.33 -18.32 5.97
C LYS A 52 8.66 -17.64 6.24
N GLU A 53 8.77 -16.97 7.38
CA GLU A 53 10.01 -16.37 7.85
C GLU A 53 10.10 -16.39 9.37
N VAL A 54 11.32 -16.27 9.89
CA VAL A 54 11.54 -15.97 11.31
C VAL A 54 11.26 -14.47 11.49
N PRO A 55 10.20 -14.08 12.21
CA PRO A 55 9.74 -12.70 12.24
C PRO A 55 10.68 -11.83 13.09
N ARG A 56 10.54 -10.51 12.99
CA ARG A 56 11.39 -9.56 13.72
C ARG A 56 11.13 -9.56 15.23
N PHE A 57 9.95 -9.98 15.67
CA PHE A 57 9.53 -9.95 17.08
C PHE A 57 10.32 -10.93 17.95
N SER A 58 10.71 -10.46 19.14
CA SER A 58 11.70 -11.12 19.99
C SER A 58 11.30 -12.53 20.44
N GLU A 59 10.01 -12.79 20.69
CA GLU A 59 9.53 -14.09 21.19
C GLU A 59 9.73 -15.22 20.16
N PHE A 60 9.28 -15.02 18.92
CA PHE A 60 9.40 -16.00 17.83
C PHE A 60 10.82 -16.07 17.28
N ARG A 61 11.51 -14.92 17.20
CA ARG A 61 12.91 -14.86 16.76
C ARG A 61 13.84 -15.67 17.65
N ARG A 62 13.70 -15.54 18.98
CA ARG A 62 14.52 -16.30 19.96
C ARG A 62 14.30 -17.80 19.84
N ALA A 63 13.07 -18.21 19.53
CA ALA A 63 12.72 -19.60 19.35
C ALA A 63 12.96 -20.13 17.92
N ARG A 64 13.43 -19.29 16.98
CA ARG A 64 13.58 -19.59 15.54
C ARG A 64 12.32 -20.22 14.93
N ILE A 65 11.16 -19.75 15.36
CA ILE A 65 9.87 -20.24 14.86
C ILE A 65 9.46 -19.42 13.66
N GLU A 66 9.16 -20.11 12.57
CA GLU A 66 8.65 -19.48 11.36
C GLU A 66 7.14 -19.21 11.46
N VAL A 67 6.76 -17.99 11.13
CA VAL A 67 5.37 -17.57 10.92
C VAL A 67 5.26 -16.95 9.53
N TRP A 68 4.05 -16.58 9.11
CA TRP A 68 3.89 -15.84 7.86
C TRP A 68 4.63 -14.50 7.92
N HIS A 69 5.10 -14.02 6.77
CA HIS A 69 5.66 -12.67 6.67
C HIS A 69 4.65 -11.61 7.12
N GLU A 70 5.14 -10.57 7.76
CA GLU A 70 4.33 -9.45 8.23
C GLU A 70 4.17 -8.38 7.15
N CYS A 71 2.94 -8.11 6.74
CA CYS A 71 2.60 -6.86 6.05
C CYS A 71 2.45 -5.74 7.08
N GLY A 72 3.31 -4.71 7.03
CA GLY A 72 3.26 -3.56 7.95
C GLY A 72 2.43 -2.39 7.43
N ASP A 73 2.47 -2.19 6.12
CA ASP A 73 1.84 -1.13 5.34
C ASP A 73 1.20 -1.70 4.07
N LEU A 74 0.40 -0.85 3.42
CA LEU A 74 -0.16 -1.10 2.10
C LEU A 74 0.59 -0.22 1.10
N ASP A 75 1.50 -0.83 0.35
CA ASP A 75 2.18 -0.13 -0.73
C ASP A 75 1.31 -0.11 -1.99
N LEU A 76 1.07 1.08 -2.53
CA LEU A 76 0.37 1.30 -3.80
C LEU A 76 1.29 2.01 -4.78
N ALA A 77 1.41 1.49 -6.01
CA ALA A 77 1.92 2.24 -7.15
C ALA A 77 0.74 2.93 -7.86
N VAL A 78 0.86 4.23 -8.08
CA VAL A 78 -0.17 5.04 -8.73
C VAL A 78 0.48 5.85 -9.84
N TRP A 79 0.01 5.65 -11.07
CA TRP A 79 0.44 6.42 -12.24
C TRP A 79 -0.47 7.62 -12.38
N VAL A 80 0.12 8.82 -12.36
CA VAL A 80 -0.62 10.09 -12.39
C VAL A 80 -0.10 11.02 -13.47
N ASP A 81 -0.98 11.49 -14.35
CA ASP A 81 -0.61 12.46 -15.39
C ASP A 81 -0.47 13.89 -14.82
N SER A 82 -1.00 14.14 -13.62
CA SER A 82 -0.94 15.41 -12.93
C SER A 82 -0.94 15.27 -11.41
N GLN A 83 -0.21 16.16 -10.72
CA GLN A 83 -0.04 16.15 -9.26
C GLN A 83 -0.76 17.32 -8.55
N HIS A 84 -1.62 18.07 -9.25
CA HIS A 84 -2.27 19.27 -8.71
C HIS A 84 -3.27 18.98 -7.57
N ARG A 85 -3.84 17.77 -7.54
CA ARG A 85 -4.90 17.35 -6.59
C ARG A 85 -4.48 16.25 -5.62
N LEU A 86 -3.18 16.04 -5.40
CA LEU A 86 -2.67 15.06 -4.43
C LEU A 86 -3.31 15.24 -3.02
N GLY A 87 -3.52 16.48 -2.59
CA GLY A 87 -4.20 16.75 -1.32
C GLY A 87 -5.66 16.28 -1.26
N GLU A 88 -6.38 16.32 -2.39
CA GLU A 88 -7.74 15.77 -2.54
C GLU A 88 -7.72 14.25 -2.57
N LEU A 89 -6.84 13.65 -3.39
CA LEU A 89 -6.64 12.19 -3.43
C LEU A 89 -6.40 11.62 -2.02
N ARG A 90 -5.48 12.23 -1.25
CA ARG A 90 -5.22 11.85 0.14
C ARG A 90 -6.47 11.91 1.02
N ARG A 91 -7.25 13.00 0.93
CA ARG A 91 -8.47 13.17 1.74
C ARG A 91 -9.55 12.17 1.35
N THR A 92 -9.75 11.94 0.06
CA THR A 92 -10.74 11.01 -0.45
C THR A 92 -10.42 9.58 -0.03
N GLY A 93 -9.16 9.15 -0.18
CA GLY A 93 -8.72 7.82 0.26
C GLY A 93 -8.87 7.63 1.77
N ALA A 94 -8.45 8.60 2.59
CA ALA A 94 -8.62 8.54 4.04
C ALA A 94 -10.10 8.52 4.48
N THR A 95 -10.96 9.25 3.76
CA THR A 95 -12.40 9.28 4.03
C THR A 95 -13.05 7.95 3.67
N ALA A 96 -12.68 7.37 2.52
CA ALA A 96 -13.18 6.07 2.08
C ALA A 96 -12.81 4.95 3.06
N LEU A 97 -11.56 4.92 3.54
CA LEU A 97 -11.14 3.96 4.56
C LEU A 97 -11.91 4.10 5.87
N ARG A 98 -12.14 5.35 6.33
CA ARG A 98 -12.94 5.61 7.53
C ARG A 98 -14.37 5.11 7.35
N GLN A 99 -15.01 5.44 6.22
CA GLN A 99 -16.38 5.01 5.92
C GLN A 99 -16.48 3.48 5.85
N ALA A 100 -15.49 2.81 5.27
CA ALA A 100 -15.46 1.36 5.21
C ALA A 100 -15.32 0.70 6.60
N PHE A 101 -14.51 1.31 7.48
CA PHE A 101 -14.42 0.88 8.88
C PHE A 101 -15.75 1.08 9.63
N GLU A 102 -16.36 2.27 9.50
CA GLU A 102 -17.65 2.60 10.12
C GLU A 102 -18.80 1.71 9.63
N ALA A 103 -18.76 1.28 8.35
CA ALA A 103 -19.70 0.35 7.76
C ALA A 103 -19.48 -1.12 8.18
N GLY A 104 -18.44 -1.43 8.96
CA GLY A 104 -18.17 -2.78 9.45
C GLY A 104 -17.58 -3.72 8.40
N LEU A 105 -16.94 -3.21 7.34
CA LEU A 105 -16.33 -4.04 6.27
C LEU A 105 -15.07 -4.80 6.70
N GLY A 106 -14.74 -4.79 8.00
CA GLY A 106 -13.59 -5.48 8.57
C GLY A 106 -12.24 -4.81 8.31
N ILE A 107 -12.23 -3.59 7.77
CA ILE A 107 -10.98 -2.88 7.42
C ILE A 107 -10.47 -2.10 8.62
N SER A 108 -9.40 -2.56 9.26
CA SER A 108 -8.70 -1.84 10.34
C SER A 108 -7.38 -1.26 9.84
N VAL A 109 -7.45 -0.49 8.74
CA VAL A 109 -6.29 0.16 8.12
C VAL A 109 -6.34 1.65 8.41
N ALA A 110 -5.35 2.15 9.16
CA ALA A 110 -5.25 3.57 9.47
C ALA A 110 -4.80 4.36 8.24
N ASN A 111 -5.20 5.63 8.17
CA ASN A 111 -4.93 6.52 7.04
C ASN A 111 -3.45 6.78 6.69
N HIS A 112 -2.52 6.40 7.57
CA HIS A 112 -1.07 6.53 7.36
C HIS A 112 -0.40 5.21 6.95
N GLN A 113 -1.16 4.11 6.89
CA GLN A 113 -0.64 2.80 6.49
C GLN A 113 -0.67 2.56 4.98
N PRO A 114 -1.52 3.21 4.17
CA PRO A 114 -1.26 3.29 2.74
C PRO A 114 -0.01 4.14 2.49
N ASP A 115 1.04 3.52 1.94
CA ASP A 115 2.18 4.22 1.37
C ASP A 115 2.06 4.22 -0.16
N VAL A 116 2.03 5.41 -0.76
CA VAL A 116 1.56 5.58 -2.13
C VAL A 116 2.67 6.19 -2.94
N PHE A 117 3.21 5.39 -3.85
CA PHE A 117 4.30 5.72 -4.75
C PHE A 117 3.71 6.30 -6.04
N LEU A 118 4.13 7.51 -6.39
CA LEU A 118 3.65 8.22 -7.56
C LEU A 118 4.62 8.00 -8.72
N PHE A 119 4.09 7.62 -9.88
CA PHE A 119 4.84 7.37 -11.10
C PHE A 119 4.29 8.16 -12.28
N GLU A 120 5.17 8.53 -13.20
CA GLU A 120 4.80 9.12 -14.49
C GLU A 120 4.28 8.03 -15.43
N PRO A 121 3.08 8.21 -16.04
CA PRO A 121 2.56 7.31 -17.06
C PRO A 121 3.53 7.10 -18.23
N GLY A 122 3.73 5.85 -18.63
CA GLY A 122 4.50 5.46 -19.81
C GLY A 122 6.01 5.36 -19.62
N THR A 123 6.59 5.98 -18.58
CA THR A 123 8.04 5.94 -18.30
C THR A 123 8.38 5.22 -17.01
N ASP A 124 7.40 5.00 -16.12
CA ASP A 124 7.59 4.51 -14.76
C ASP A 124 8.56 5.37 -13.93
N HIS A 125 8.75 6.63 -14.33
CA HIS A 125 9.61 7.55 -13.61
C HIS A 125 8.98 7.89 -12.26
N TYR A 126 9.71 7.62 -11.18
CA TYR A 126 9.26 7.88 -9.82
C TYR A 126 9.20 9.39 -9.51
N LEU A 127 8.01 9.88 -9.20
CA LEU A 127 7.71 11.28 -8.94
C LEU A 127 7.81 11.64 -7.44
N GLY A 128 7.62 10.66 -6.55
CA GLY A 128 7.66 10.83 -5.10
C GLY A 128 6.57 10.00 -4.40
N ARG A 129 6.20 10.38 -3.17
CA ARG A 129 5.15 9.69 -2.40
C ARG A 129 4.01 10.62 -2.05
N LEU A 130 2.78 10.11 -2.05
CA LEU A 130 1.65 10.87 -1.51
C LEU A 130 1.85 11.07 0.00
N CYS A 131 1.89 12.33 0.43
CA CYS A 131 2.07 12.63 1.84
C CYS A 131 0.83 12.27 2.65
N SER A 132 0.97 11.47 3.71
CA SER A 132 -0.13 11.11 4.62
C SER A 132 -0.53 12.26 5.57
N PHE A 133 0.34 13.25 5.76
CA PHE A 133 0.05 14.41 6.60
C PHE A 133 -1.09 15.28 6.04
N ASN A 134 -1.78 16.01 6.92
CA ASN A 134 -2.82 16.96 6.55
C ASN A 134 -2.30 18.27 5.93
N GLN A 135 -0.98 18.46 5.90
CA GLN A 135 -0.28 19.57 5.28
C GLN A 135 1.07 19.06 4.78
N CYS A 136 1.52 19.52 3.61
CA CYS A 136 2.84 19.20 3.08
C CYS A 136 3.48 20.46 2.48
N PRO A 137 4.65 20.88 2.97
CA PRO A 137 5.39 20.28 4.09
C PRO A 137 4.74 20.57 5.46
N LYS A 138 4.79 19.60 6.39
CA LYS A 138 4.34 19.79 7.79
C LYS A 138 5.44 20.32 8.71
N ARG A 139 6.64 20.60 8.17
CA ARG A 139 7.83 21.04 8.91
C ARG A 139 8.26 20.07 10.02
N LYS A 140 7.98 18.78 9.84
CA LYS A 140 8.58 17.70 10.63
C LYS A 140 9.93 17.31 10.02
N GLU A 141 10.71 16.51 10.74
CA GLU A 141 12.00 15.99 10.28
C GLU A 141 11.91 15.36 8.89
N ASP A 142 10.91 14.50 8.66
CA ASP A 142 10.53 13.93 7.36
C ASP A 142 10.36 14.94 6.21
N CYS A 143 10.05 16.20 6.51
CA CYS A 143 9.80 17.26 5.53
C CYS A 143 11.05 18.10 5.22
N LEU A 144 12.17 17.87 5.92
CA LEU A 144 13.40 18.63 5.72
C LEU A 144 14.18 18.19 4.48
N VAL A 145 13.75 17.11 3.83
CA VAL A 145 14.32 16.64 2.55
C VAL A 145 14.17 17.73 1.49
N PRO A 146 15.26 18.15 0.81
CA PRO A 146 15.20 19.17 -0.23
C PRO A 146 14.12 18.86 -1.29
N GLY A 147 13.30 19.86 -1.62
CA GLY A 147 12.20 19.73 -2.57
C GLY A 147 10.94 19.03 -2.04
N CYS A 148 10.90 18.58 -0.76
CA CYS A 148 9.69 18.03 -0.18
C CYS A 148 8.56 19.07 -0.17
N GLY A 149 7.41 18.71 -0.76
CA GLY A 149 6.26 19.60 -0.86
C GLY A 149 6.43 20.73 -1.88
N ALA A 150 7.48 20.73 -2.73
CA ALA A 150 7.58 21.65 -3.86
C ALA A 150 6.35 21.53 -4.77
N THR A 151 5.87 20.30 -4.97
CA THR A 151 4.49 20.01 -5.36
C THR A 151 3.68 19.71 -4.09
N PRO A 152 2.55 20.40 -3.83
CA PRO A 152 1.74 20.16 -2.64
C PRO A 152 1.35 18.69 -2.48
N PHE A 153 1.56 18.15 -1.28
CA PHE A 153 1.32 16.74 -0.93
C PHE A 153 2.19 15.70 -1.65
N ASN A 154 3.19 16.10 -2.45
CA ASN A 154 4.27 15.19 -2.86
C ASN A 154 5.41 15.22 -1.82
N LYS A 155 5.55 14.12 -1.07
CA LYS A 155 6.64 13.89 -0.12
C LYS A 155 7.87 13.35 -0.84
N ARG A 156 9.04 13.91 -0.51
CA ARG A 156 10.33 13.34 -0.90
C ARG A 156 10.87 12.49 0.24
N ILE A 157 11.41 11.33 -0.10
CA ILE A 157 12.12 10.46 0.85
C ILE A 157 13.61 10.58 0.53
N ALA A 158 14.41 10.94 1.53
CA ALA A 158 15.85 11.07 1.37
C ALA A 158 16.45 9.76 0.85
N ASP A 159 17.30 9.87 -0.16
CA ASP A 159 18.07 8.78 -0.77
C ASP A 159 17.26 7.59 -1.30
N PHE A 160 15.92 7.69 -1.33
CA PHE A 160 15.08 6.64 -1.87
C PHE A 160 15.22 6.59 -3.39
N ARG A 161 15.55 5.40 -3.87
CA ARG A 161 15.44 5.03 -5.28
C ARG A 161 14.62 3.75 -5.36
N PRO A 162 13.61 3.68 -6.24
CA PRO A 162 12.89 2.43 -6.44
C PRO A 162 13.90 1.37 -6.91
N TYR A 163 13.94 0.24 -6.20
CA TYR A 163 14.69 -0.92 -6.66
C TYR A 163 14.03 -1.47 -7.94
N ALA A 164 14.82 -2.18 -8.75
CA ALA A 164 14.36 -2.71 -10.03
C ALA A 164 13.12 -3.63 -9.89
N ASP A 165 12.99 -4.29 -8.73
CA ASP A 165 11.93 -5.24 -8.44
C ASP A 165 10.64 -4.60 -7.86
N LEU A 166 10.66 -3.30 -7.55
CA LEU A 166 9.52 -2.62 -6.90
C LEU A 166 8.22 -2.74 -7.73
N LEU A 167 8.35 -2.69 -9.06
CA LEU A 167 7.24 -2.74 -10.00
C LEU A 167 7.03 -4.13 -10.63
N GLU A 168 7.82 -5.14 -10.27
CA GLU A 168 7.60 -6.52 -10.75
C GLU A 168 6.15 -7.01 -10.54
N PRO A 169 5.49 -6.74 -9.38
CA PRO A 169 4.13 -7.21 -9.15
C PRO A 169 3.08 -6.61 -10.09
N VAL A 170 3.34 -5.42 -10.66
CA VAL A 170 2.35 -4.60 -11.38
C VAL A 170 1.67 -5.37 -12.50
N THR A 171 2.40 -6.29 -13.14
CA THR A 171 1.89 -7.16 -14.20
C THR A 171 0.67 -8.00 -13.78
N TYR A 172 0.60 -8.43 -12.52
CA TYR A 172 -0.52 -9.22 -11.97
C TYR A 172 -1.27 -8.50 -10.84
N SER A 173 -0.77 -7.36 -10.34
CA SER A 173 -1.33 -6.65 -9.20
C SER A 173 -1.99 -5.31 -9.53
N THR A 174 -2.06 -4.94 -10.82
CA THR A 174 -2.83 -3.77 -11.26
C THR A 174 -4.32 -3.99 -11.02
N LEU A 175 -4.93 -3.11 -10.21
CA LEU A 175 -6.35 -3.14 -9.85
C LEU A 175 -7.21 -2.32 -10.81
N TYR A 176 -6.66 -1.22 -11.32
CA TYR A 176 -7.39 -0.26 -12.15
C TYR A 176 -6.49 0.29 -13.26
N ARG A 177 -7.09 0.52 -14.44
CA ARG A 177 -6.55 1.38 -15.49
C ARG A 177 -7.65 2.26 -16.07
N ARG A 178 -7.33 3.51 -16.36
CA ARG A 178 -8.31 4.49 -16.86
C ARG A 178 -9.01 4.05 -18.15
N ASP A 179 -8.27 3.43 -19.07
CA ASP A 179 -8.77 2.96 -20.36
C ASP A 179 -9.63 1.68 -20.28
N ARG A 180 -9.51 0.91 -19.17
CA ARG A 180 -10.16 -0.41 -19.02
C ARG A 180 -11.09 -0.52 -17.81
N GLY A 181 -11.07 0.47 -16.92
CA GLY A 181 -11.75 0.41 -15.63
C GLY A 181 -11.07 -0.50 -14.62
N ILE A 182 -11.88 -1.12 -13.76
CA ILE A 182 -11.40 -2.08 -12.76
C ILE A 182 -11.00 -3.38 -13.47
N LEU A 183 -9.77 -3.82 -13.23
CA LEU A 183 -9.21 -5.05 -13.78
C LEU A 183 -9.39 -6.25 -12.86
N ARG A 184 -9.31 -6.05 -11.54
CA ARG A 184 -9.43 -7.08 -10.50
C ARG A 184 -9.59 -6.48 -9.12
N SER A 185 -10.03 -7.31 -8.17
CA SER A 185 -9.92 -7.02 -6.75
C SER A 185 -8.54 -7.40 -6.23
N ALA A 186 -8.01 -6.66 -5.26
CA ALA A 186 -6.80 -7.01 -4.55
C ALA A 186 -6.93 -8.33 -3.76
N LEU A 187 -8.16 -8.79 -3.47
CA LEU A 187 -8.41 -10.09 -2.84
C LEU A 187 -8.13 -11.28 -3.76
N GLU A 188 -8.12 -11.04 -5.07
CA GLU A 188 -7.82 -12.02 -6.12
C GLU A 188 -6.30 -12.11 -6.40
N LEU A 189 -5.48 -11.35 -5.68
CA LEU A 189 -4.03 -11.44 -5.79
C LEU A 189 -3.53 -12.78 -5.26
N PRO A 190 -2.42 -13.30 -5.81
CA PRO A 190 -1.90 -14.62 -5.45
C PRO A 190 -1.87 -14.85 -3.94
N ASN A 191 -2.52 -15.93 -3.51
CA ASN A 191 -2.56 -16.37 -2.12
C ASN A 191 -1.59 -17.53 -1.88
N VAL A 192 -1.36 -17.85 -0.60
CA VAL A 192 -0.46 -18.93 -0.17
C VAL A 192 -0.76 -20.27 -0.87
N ASP A 193 -2.03 -20.55 -1.15
CA ASP A 193 -2.46 -21.83 -1.73
C ASP A 193 -2.19 -21.95 -3.23
N GLU A 194 -1.93 -20.83 -3.92
CA GLU A 194 -1.70 -20.77 -5.38
C GLU A 194 -0.21 -20.75 -5.76
N ALA A 195 0.68 -20.65 -4.77
CA ALA A 195 2.13 -20.64 -4.96
C ALA A 195 2.79 -22.03 -4.86
N ARG A 196 2.00 -23.11 -5.04
CA ARG A 196 2.46 -24.50 -4.99
C ARG A 196 2.70 -25.09 -6.38
#